data_AF-A0A955PF00-F1
#
_entry.id   AF-A0A955PF00-F1
#
_cell.length_a   1.000
_cell.length_b   1.000
_cell.length_c   1.000
_cell.angle_alpha   90.00
_cell.angle_beta   90.00
_cell.angle_gamma   90.00
#
_symmetry.space_group_name_H-M   'P 1'
#
loop_
_entity.id
_entity.type
_entity.pdbx_description
1 polymer ?
#
loop_
_entity_poly.entity_id
_entity_poly.type
_entity_poly.pdbx_seq_one_letter_code
_entity_poly.pdbx_strand_id
1 'polypeptide(L)'
;PDLYALIQGERKKTQICTSNPEAVELVIRSVNKYLDKHPDLECYSLCPDDNWDFCECENCRALDTGHIDRGGLPSISDRYQVFLNQVLEGISKKHPDTLISTYS
;
A
#
# COMPACT_ATOMS: atom_id res chain seq x y z
N PRO A 1 11.92 9.29 10.29
CA PRO A 1 11.54 8.04 9.62
C PRO A 1 10.00 7.95 9.53
N ASP A 2 9.46 8.69 8.57
CA ASP A 2 8.02 8.89 8.40
C ASP A 2 7.34 7.85 7.50
N LEU A 3 8.10 6.82 7.13
CA LEU A 3 7.70 5.77 6.19
C LEU A 3 6.70 4.78 6.74
N TYR A 4 6.69 4.59 8.06
CA TYR A 4 5.90 3.57 8.73
C TYR A 4 4.58 4.13 9.26
N ALA A 5 3.62 3.23 9.45
CA ALA A 5 2.29 3.53 9.98
C ALA A 5 2.37 4.28 11.32
N LEU A 6 1.67 5.40 11.42
CA LEU A 6 1.42 6.09 12.68
C LEU A 6 0.26 5.39 13.38
N ILE A 7 0.44 5.00 14.64
CA ILE A 7 -0.58 4.28 15.42
C ILE A 7 -0.51 4.81 16.85
N GLN A 8 -1.61 5.37 17.35
CA GLN A 8 -1.69 5.94 18.70
C GLN A 8 -0.58 6.97 18.99
N GLY A 9 -0.20 7.74 17.98
CA GLY A 9 0.85 8.77 18.08
C GLY A 9 2.28 8.27 17.91
N GLU A 10 2.51 6.97 17.70
CA GLU A 10 3.84 6.38 17.49
C GLU A 10 3.96 5.74 16.11
N ARG A 11 5.10 5.87 15.44
CA ARG A 11 5.35 5.16 14.17
C ARG A 11 5.87 3.76 14.42
N LYS A 12 5.12 2.75 13.98
CA LYS A 12 5.43 1.33 14.20
C LYS A 12 5.79 0.64 12.90
N LYS A 13 6.84 -0.19 12.93
CA LYS A 13 7.30 -0.99 11.77
C LYS A 13 6.43 -2.23 11.53
N THR A 14 5.12 -2.06 11.61
CA THR A 14 4.13 -3.12 11.41
C THR A 14 3.46 -3.02 10.05
N GLN A 15 3.40 -1.82 9.48
CA GLN A 15 3.03 -1.54 8.08
C GLN A 15 3.67 -0.24 7.59
N ILE A 16 3.65 -0.03 6.27
CA ILE A 16 4.04 1.24 5.64
C ILE A 16 2.89 2.25 5.67
N CYS A 17 3.22 3.54 5.61
CA CYS A 17 2.24 4.61 5.44
C CYS A 17 1.86 4.72 3.95
N THR A 18 0.63 4.35 3.61
CA THR A 18 0.12 4.29 2.23
C THR A 18 -0.09 5.66 1.56
N SER A 19 -0.14 6.74 2.34
CA SER A 19 -0.26 8.12 1.83
C SER A 19 1.05 8.90 1.88
N ASN A 20 2.15 8.31 2.38
CA ASN A 20 3.45 8.96 2.35
C ASN A 20 4.09 8.74 0.97
N PRO A 21 4.34 9.81 0.17
CA PRO A 21 4.91 9.68 -1.17
C PRO A 21 6.28 8.98 -1.18
N GLU A 22 7.10 9.18 -0.15
CA GLU A 22 8.40 8.51 -0.04
C GLU A 22 8.21 7.00 0.19
N ALA A 23 7.24 6.61 1.01
CA ALA A 23 6.94 5.19 1.23
C ALA A 23 6.40 4.52 -0.04
N VAL A 24 5.52 5.21 -0.78
CA VAL A 24 5.00 4.72 -2.07
C VAL A 24 6.13 4.53 -3.09
N GLU A 25 7.03 5.51 -3.22
CA GLU A 25 8.18 5.42 -4.13
C GLU A 25 9.14 4.28 -3.75
N LEU A 26 9.34 4.04 -2.45
CA LEU A 26 10.14 2.91 -1.97
C LEU A 26 9.54 1.57 -2.36
N VAL A 27 8.21 1.44 -2.31
CA VAL A 27 7.50 0.23 -2.75
C VAL A 27 7.68 0.05 -4.26
N ILE A 28 7.37 1.07 -5.06
CA ILE A 28 7.53 1.04 -6.52
C ILE A 28 8.95 0.60 -6.90
N ARG A 29 9.97 1.22 -6.29
CA ARG A 29 11.36 0.89 -6.55
C ARG A 29 11.70 -0.55 -6.16
N SER A 30 11.16 -1.03 -5.04
CA SER A 30 11.42 -2.39 -4.56
C SER A 30 10.76 -3.45 -5.45
N VAL A 31 9.52 -3.20 -5.89
CA VAL A 31 8.81 -4.09 -6.82
C VAL A 31 9.48 -4.10 -8.19
N ASN A 32 9.79 -2.94 -8.77
CA ASN A 32 10.53 -2.86 -10.04
C ASN A 32 11.88 -3.61 -9.97
N LYS A 33 12.63 -3.45 -8.88
CA LYS A 33 13.91 -4.17 -8.68
C LYS A 33 13.72 -5.69 -8.60
N TYR A 34 12.58 -6.15 -8.09
CA TYR A 34 12.25 -7.56 -8.06
C TYR A 34 11.89 -8.07 -9.46
N LEU A 35 10.98 -7.38 -10.16
CA LEU A 35 10.56 -7.73 -11.52
C LEU A 35 11.72 -7.68 -12.53
N ASP A 36 12.68 -6.77 -12.36
CA ASP A 36 13.92 -6.74 -13.14
C ASP A 36 14.73 -8.04 -13.09
N LYS A 37 14.64 -8.77 -11.97
CA LYS A 37 15.34 -10.05 -11.77
C LYS A 37 14.51 -11.25 -12.19
N HIS A 38 13.22 -11.04 -12.43
CA HIS A 38 12.22 -12.06 -12.71
C HIS A 38 11.32 -11.62 -13.86
N PRO A 39 11.88 -11.41 -15.07
CA PRO A 39 11.14 -10.85 -16.22
C PRO A 39 10.05 -11.79 -16.75
N ASP A 40 10.04 -13.04 -16.32
CA ASP A 40 9.05 -14.08 -16.63
C ASP A 40 7.84 -14.08 -15.69
N LEU A 41 7.83 -13.25 -14.63
CA LEU A 41 6.69 -13.14 -13.74
C LEU A 41 5.55 -12.35 -14.38
N GLU A 42 4.43 -13.03 -14.56
CA GLU A 42 3.17 -12.42 -15.02
C GLU A 42 2.42 -11.70 -13.89
N CYS A 43 2.63 -12.11 -12.63
CA CYS A 43 1.87 -11.59 -11.48
C CYS A 43 2.77 -11.37 -10.26
N TYR A 44 2.56 -10.24 -9.57
CA TYR A 44 3.19 -9.91 -8.30
C TYR A 44 2.14 -9.63 -7.23
N SER A 45 2.26 -10.30 -6.09
CA SER A 45 1.35 -10.09 -4.96
C SER A 45 1.80 -8.93 -4.09
N LEU A 46 0.96 -7.90 -3.97
CA LEU A 46 1.17 -6.73 -3.11
C LEU A 46 0.02 -6.65 -2.12
N CYS A 47 0.26 -7.20 -0.94
CA CYS A 47 -0.72 -7.29 0.14
C CYS A 47 -0.26 -6.49 1.37
N PRO A 48 -1.20 -6.00 2.19
CA PRO A 48 -0.86 -5.52 3.53
C PRO A 48 -0.33 -6.65 4.41
N ASP A 49 0.39 -6.29 5.48
CA ASP A 49 0.79 -7.25 6.50
C ASP A 49 -0.47 -7.70 7.27
N ASP A 50 -0.49 -8.96 7.74
CA ASP A 50 -1.67 -9.60 8.32
C ASP A 50 -1.94 -9.11 9.76
N ASN A 51 -2.39 -7.88 9.89
CA ASN A 51 -2.75 -7.20 11.12
C ASN A 51 -3.70 -6.01 10.86
N TRP A 52 -4.12 -5.34 11.93
CA TRP A 52 -5.01 -4.17 11.90
C TRP A 52 -4.26 -2.83 12.04
N ASP A 53 -2.94 -2.85 11.92
CA ASP A 53 -2.05 -1.72 12.20
C ASP A 53 -1.94 -0.78 10.97
N PHE A 54 -3.07 -0.27 10.50
CA PHE A 54 -3.11 0.71 9.42
C PHE A 54 -2.79 2.12 9.91
N CYS A 55 -2.15 2.92 9.05
CA CYS A 55 -1.65 4.23 9.42
C CYS A 55 -2.78 5.23 9.79
N GLU A 56 -2.68 5.86 10.94
CA GLU A 56 -3.64 6.81 11.49
C GLU A 56 -3.31 8.28 11.21
N CYS A 57 -2.32 8.55 10.36
CA CYS A 57 -1.96 9.93 9.99
C CYS A 57 -3.12 10.62 9.26
N GLU A 58 -3.14 11.96 9.32
CA GLU A 58 -4.20 12.79 8.73
C GLU A 58 -4.41 12.49 7.24
N ASN A 59 -3.33 12.36 6.46
CA ASN A 59 -3.42 12.06 5.03
C ASN A 59 -4.04 10.68 4.74
N CYS A 60 -3.75 9.66 5.57
CA CYS A 60 -4.39 8.35 5.41
C CYS A 60 -5.87 8.41 5.81
N ARG A 61 -6.19 9.07 6.92
CA ARG A 61 -7.58 9.19 7.41
C ARG A 61 -8.46 10.05 6.51
N ALA A 62 -7.89 11.04 5.82
CA ALA A 62 -8.59 11.88 4.86
C ALA A 62 -9.13 11.09 3.64
N LEU A 63 -8.60 9.89 3.38
CA LEU A 63 -9.06 9.01 2.31
C LEU A 63 -10.16 8.04 2.77
N ASP A 64 -10.45 7.94 4.07
CA ASP A 64 -11.51 7.07 4.56
C ASP A 64 -12.88 7.72 4.38
N THR A 65 -13.86 6.92 3.97
CA THR A 65 -15.25 7.35 3.82
C THR A 65 -16.04 7.37 5.13
N GLY A 66 -15.48 6.82 6.22
CA GLY A 66 -16.19 6.62 7.48
C GLY A 66 -17.17 5.43 7.44
N HIS A 67 -17.20 4.66 6.36
CA HIS A 67 -17.94 3.41 6.29
C HIS A 67 -17.42 2.42 7.34
N ILE A 68 -18.32 1.67 7.97
CA ILE A 68 -17.98 0.62 8.93
C ILE A 68 -18.19 -0.73 8.25
N ASP A 69 -17.17 -1.57 8.27
CA ASP A 69 -17.24 -2.90 7.66
C ASP A 69 -18.14 -3.86 8.46
N ARG A 70 -18.29 -5.09 7.95
CA ARG A 70 -19.12 -6.12 8.60
C ARG A 70 -18.59 -6.58 9.96
N GLY A 71 -17.31 -6.33 10.25
CA GLY A 71 -16.66 -6.62 11.52
C GLY A 71 -16.80 -5.48 12.54
N GLY A 72 -17.41 -4.35 12.17
CA GLY A 72 -17.55 -3.19 13.04
C GLY A 72 -16.33 -2.27 13.05
N LEU A 73 -15.39 -2.43 12.11
CA LEU A 73 -14.18 -1.61 12.00
C LEU A 73 -14.32 -0.56 10.89
N PRO A 74 -13.61 0.58 10.99
CA PRO A 74 -13.54 1.54 9.89
C PRO A 74 -13.01 0.86 8.62
N SER A 75 -13.74 1.03 7.51
CA SER A 75 -13.30 0.57 6.21
C SER A 75 -12.11 1.41 5.75
N ILE A 76 -11.04 0.71 5.41
CA ILE A 76 -9.77 1.28 4.91
C ILE A 76 -9.58 1.01 3.41
N SER A 77 -10.61 0.50 2.72
CA SER A 77 -10.49 0.03 1.34
C SER A 77 -10.07 1.17 0.41
N ASP A 78 -10.66 2.36 0.58
CA ASP A 78 -10.42 3.52 -0.30
C ASP A 78 -8.95 3.96 -0.29
N ARG A 79 -8.38 4.15 0.91
CA ARG A 79 -6.96 4.52 1.03
C ARG A 79 -6.02 3.46 0.45
N TYR A 80 -6.40 2.18 0.53
CA TYR A 80 -5.57 1.09 0.02
C TYR A 80 -5.64 1.04 -1.51
N GLN A 81 -6.82 1.25 -2.09
CA GLN A 81 -7.00 1.38 -3.54
C GLN A 81 -6.22 2.57 -4.11
N VAL A 82 -6.26 3.73 -3.44
CA VAL A 82 -5.47 4.92 -3.84
C VAL A 82 -3.97 4.61 -3.84
N PHE A 83 -3.49 3.84 -2.88
CA PHE A 83 -2.10 3.40 -2.83
C PHE A 83 -1.75 2.41 -3.95
N LEU A 84 -2.59 1.40 -4.17
CA LEU A 84 -2.40 0.42 -5.25
C LEU A 84 -2.35 1.08 -6.62
N ASN A 85 -3.23 2.06 -6.89
CA ASN A 85 -3.23 2.79 -8.15
C ASN A 85 -1.91 3.55 -8.38
N GLN A 86 -1.39 4.23 -7.34
CA GLN A 86 -0.10 4.92 -7.44
C GLN A 86 1.06 3.94 -7.68
N VAL A 87 1.05 2.79 -6.99
CA VAL A 87 2.09 1.77 -7.17
C VAL A 87 2.01 1.16 -8.57
N LEU A 88 0.80 0.86 -9.07
CA LEU A 88 0.57 0.33 -10.40
C LEU A 88 1.05 1.32 -11.48
N GLU A 89 0.69 2.60 -11.38
CA GLU A 89 1.19 3.65 -12.29
C GLU A 89 2.72 3.72 -12.31
N GLY A 90 3.38 3.51 -11.16
CA GLY A 90 4.83 3.46 -11.04
C GLY A 90 5.45 2.24 -11.71
N ILE A 91 4.84 1.06 -11.54
CA ILE A 91 5.33 -0.21 -12.08
C ILE A 91 5.09 -0.30 -13.58
N SER A 92 3.90 0.08 -14.07
CA SER A 92 3.51 -0.04 -15.48
C SER A 92 4.40 0.77 -16.43
N LYS A 93 5.15 1.76 -15.93
CA LYS A 93 6.16 2.48 -16.72
C LYS A 93 7.29 1.58 -17.21
N LYS A 94 7.60 0.51 -16.47
CA LYS A 94 8.70 -0.42 -16.76
C LYS A 94 8.23 -1.84 -17.04
N HIS A 95 7.16 -2.28 -16.37
CA HIS A 95 6.58 -3.61 -16.51
C HIS A 95 5.07 -3.50 -16.80
N PRO A 96 4.68 -3.05 -18.01
CA PRO A 96 3.28 -2.78 -18.34
C PRO A 96 2.39 -4.02 -18.36
N ASP A 97 2.96 -5.19 -18.61
CA ASP A 97 2.22 -6.45 -18.72
C ASP A 97 2.13 -7.22 -17.40
N THR A 98 2.78 -6.74 -16.33
CA THR A 98 2.74 -7.39 -15.01
C THR A 98 1.44 -7.09 -14.29
N LEU A 99 0.76 -8.14 -13.84
CA LEU A 99 -0.42 -8.06 -12.99
C LEU A 99 -0.02 -7.83 -11.54
N ILE A 100 -0.71 -6.94 -10.84
CA ILE A 100 -0.59 -6.76 -9.40
C ILE A 100 -1.82 -7.35 -8.73
N SER A 101 -1.63 -8.35 -7.86
CA SER A 101 -2.71 -8.97 -7.09
C SER A 101 -2.67 -8.53 -5.63
N THR A 102 -3.84 -8.38 -5.00
CA THR A 102 -4.01 -8.19 -3.56
C THR A 102 -5.19 -9.01 -3.06
N TYR A 103 -5.26 -9.32 -1.76
CA TYR A 103 -6.52 -9.73 -1.15
C TYR A 103 -7.43 -8.50 -0.91
N SER A 104 -8.75 -8.73 -0.88
CA SER A 104 -9.80 -7.73 -0.69
C SER A 104 -10.79 -8.17 0.36
#